data_AF-A0A4P5W0E5-F1
#
_entry.id   AF-A0A4P5W0E5-F1
#
_cell.length_a   1.000
_cell.length_b   1.000
_cell.length_c   1.000
_cell.angle_alpha   90.00
_cell.angle_beta   90.00
_cell.angle_gamma   90.00
#
_symmetry.space_group_name_H-M   'P 1'
#
loop_
_entity.id
_entity.type
_entity.pdbx_description
1 polymer ?
#
loop_
_entity_poly.entity_id
_entity_poly.type
_entity_poly.pdbx_seq_one_letter_code
_entity_poly.pdbx_strand_id
1 'polypeptide(L)'
;MKTYHITWATQGRQPAFPAEEARRAVLRALASVGGRDIVLFAIVDDHVHLVVIASPARLRRLQGALSKVLNNRSAAPFSPPFVKEVVTRSHMNALVGYCLNQFAHHGLADDPATATGSCFADLIGARRLPGLSLPISTALPRFRLRDAYEAVRLGDELGLADDAELRRLGAARLAELVAETLGVGPGFAGNKAGVAEARRVAARLALDAGFRPRDIAEPLGITAIASARLAARPVEEADLRAVRKRVTLIAAAAGRVRAPEVVRDVVREPTPPPYLVTEQVRLHEAPALRVVGQR
;
A
#
# COMPACT_ATOMS: atom_id res chain seq x y z
N MET A 1 -11.12 -14.54 -16.18
CA MET A 1 -10.83 -13.54 -15.12
C MET A 1 -10.63 -12.20 -15.80
N LYS A 2 -11.06 -11.09 -15.19
CA LYS A 2 -10.90 -9.73 -15.73
C LYS A 2 -10.24 -8.83 -14.69
N THR A 3 -9.61 -7.75 -15.15
CA THR A 3 -8.99 -6.74 -14.28
C THR A 3 -9.94 -5.56 -14.13
N TYR A 4 -10.12 -5.06 -12.90
CA TYR A 4 -10.99 -3.93 -12.59
C TYR A 4 -10.26 -2.90 -11.75
N HIS A 5 -10.48 -1.62 -12.05
CA HIS A 5 -10.12 -0.49 -11.19
C HIS A 5 -11.36 -0.09 -10.39
N ILE A 6 -11.22 -0.07 -9.07
CA ILE A 6 -12.27 0.28 -8.13
C ILE A 6 -11.80 1.49 -7.33
N THR A 7 -12.68 2.49 -7.21
CA THR A 7 -12.41 3.70 -6.43
C THR A 7 -13.55 3.93 -5.44
N TRP A 8 -13.20 4.08 -4.17
CA TRP A 8 -14.11 4.56 -3.12
C TRP A 8 -13.68 5.96 -2.72
N ALA A 9 -14.55 6.95 -2.80
CA ALA A 9 -14.30 8.30 -2.30
C ALA A 9 -15.32 8.64 -1.22
N THR A 10 -14.89 9.41 -0.21
CA THR A 10 -15.79 9.94 0.81
C THR A 10 -16.75 10.96 0.22
N GLN A 11 -17.91 11.11 0.86
CA GLN A 11 -18.85 12.16 0.50
C GLN A 11 -18.20 13.53 0.73
N GLY A 12 -18.24 14.40 -0.29
CA GLY A 12 -17.64 15.73 -0.21
C GLY A 12 -16.12 15.73 -0.02
N ARG A 13 -15.42 14.61 -0.32
CA ARG A 13 -13.95 14.51 -0.22
C ARG A 13 -13.42 14.77 1.20
N GLN A 14 -14.23 14.45 2.20
CA GLN A 14 -13.83 14.57 3.60
C GLN A 14 -12.69 13.58 3.94
N PRO A 15 -11.71 13.95 4.77
CA PRO A 15 -10.67 13.02 5.21
C PRO A 15 -11.25 11.80 5.95
N ALA A 16 -11.02 10.60 5.40
CA ALA A 16 -11.35 9.32 6.02
C ALA A 16 -10.22 8.75 6.88
N PHE A 17 -8.96 8.93 6.45
CA PHE A 17 -7.78 8.30 7.07
C PHE A 17 -6.64 9.29 7.36
N PRO A 18 -6.88 10.32 8.20
CA PRO A 18 -5.88 11.34 8.47
C PRO A 18 -4.65 10.78 9.20
N ALA A 19 -4.84 9.76 10.04
CA ALA A 19 -3.79 9.15 10.83
C ALA A 19 -3.19 7.90 10.16
N GLU A 20 -1.90 7.69 10.41
CA GLU A 20 -1.14 6.54 9.91
C GLU A 20 -1.69 5.20 10.43
N GLU A 21 -2.14 5.16 11.68
CA GLU A 21 -2.77 3.98 12.30
C GLU A 21 -4.04 3.57 11.56
N ALA A 22 -4.83 4.55 11.11
CA ALA A 22 -6.05 4.31 10.33
C ALA A 22 -5.71 3.69 8.97
N ARG A 23 -4.71 4.26 8.26
CA ARG A 23 -4.23 3.71 6.98
C ARG A 23 -3.69 2.29 7.15
N ARG A 24 -2.93 1.99 8.22
CA ARG A 24 -2.46 0.64 8.53
C ARG A 24 -3.62 -0.33 8.79
N ALA A 25 -4.64 0.12 9.52
CA ALA A 25 -5.82 -0.70 9.80
C ALA A 25 -6.62 -1.02 8.53
N VAL A 26 -6.76 -0.05 7.62
CA VAL A 26 -7.38 -0.26 6.30
C VAL A 26 -6.56 -1.23 5.48
N LEU A 27 -5.25 -1.02 5.35
CA LEU A 27 -4.37 -1.87 4.57
C LEU A 27 -4.43 -3.34 5.02
N ARG A 28 -4.39 -3.61 6.33
CA ARG A 28 -4.58 -4.97 6.87
C ARG A 28 -5.92 -5.57 6.48
N ALA A 29 -6.97 -4.75 6.45
CA ALA A 29 -8.29 -5.21 6.09
C ALA A 29 -8.41 -5.47 4.58
N LEU A 30 -7.76 -4.66 3.73
CA LEU A 30 -7.62 -4.93 2.30
C LEU A 30 -6.90 -6.26 2.07
N ALA A 31 -5.76 -6.48 2.74
CA ALA A 31 -5.01 -7.73 2.70
C ALA A 31 -5.87 -8.94 3.12
N SER A 32 -6.67 -8.80 4.16
CA SER A 32 -7.53 -9.88 4.65
C SER A 32 -8.72 -10.19 3.73
N VAL A 33 -9.28 -9.21 3.03
CA VAL A 33 -10.50 -9.38 2.20
C VAL A 33 -10.15 -9.69 0.74
N GLY A 34 -9.27 -8.88 0.15
CA GLY A 34 -8.86 -9.00 -1.25
C GLY A 34 -7.68 -9.93 -1.44
N GLY A 35 -6.70 -9.90 -0.53
CA GLY A 35 -5.53 -10.77 -0.55
C GLY A 35 -4.87 -10.84 -1.93
N ARG A 36 -4.87 -12.05 -2.53
CA ARG A 36 -4.27 -12.34 -3.84
C ARG A 36 -5.04 -11.76 -5.04
N ASP A 37 -6.26 -11.26 -4.84
CA ASP A 37 -7.02 -10.62 -5.91
C ASP A 37 -6.52 -9.19 -6.17
N ILE A 38 -5.83 -8.57 -5.20
CA ILE A 38 -5.34 -7.18 -5.29
C ILE A 38 -4.04 -7.12 -6.07
N VAL A 39 -4.00 -6.31 -7.13
CA VAL A 39 -2.84 -6.07 -7.99
C VAL A 39 -2.11 -4.79 -7.61
N LEU A 40 -2.86 -3.71 -7.38
CA LEU A 40 -2.36 -2.39 -7.00
C LEU A 40 -3.34 -1.78 -6.00
N PHE A 41 -2.85 -0.88 -5.17
CA PHE A 41 -3.69 -0.04 -4.35
C PHE A 41 -3.04 1.32 -4.06
N ALA A 42 -3.88 2.27 -3.71
CA ALA A 42 -3.50 3.52 -3.07
C ALA A 42 -4.57 3.88 -2.03
N ILE A 43 -4.17 4.14 -0.80
CA ILE A 43 -5.02 4.61 0.29
C ILE A 43 -4.55 6.03 0.62
N VAL A 44 -5.24 7.03 0.12
CA VAL A 44 -4.99 8.43 0.50
C VAL A 44 -5.98 8.85 1.59
N ASP A 45 -6.00 10.13 1.94
CA ASP A 45 -6.80 10.66 3.03
C ASP A 45 -8.31 10.50 2.80
N ASP A 46 -8.82 10.83 1.62
CA ASP A 46 -10.24 10.93 1.30
C ASP A 46 -10.77 9.79 0.39
N HIS A 47 -9.89 9.00 -0.21
CA HIS A 47 -10.29 7.94 -1.13
C HIS A 47 -9.31 6.76 -1.21
N VAL A 48 -9.80 5.64 -1.74
CA VAL A 48 -9.05 4.40 -1.94
C VAL A 48 -9.16 3.97 -3.39
N HIS A 49 -8.02 3.73 -4.03
CA HIS A 49 -7.92 3.04 -5.30
C HIS A 49 -7.49 1.60 -5.11
N LEU A 50 -8.12 0.70 -5.84
CA LEU A 50 -7.77 -0.71 -5.90
C LEU A 50 -7.83 -1.21 -7.34
N VAL A 51 -6.82 -1.94 -7.76
CA VAL A 51 -6.86 -2.72 -9.00
C VAL A 51 -6.92 -4.19 -8.63
N VAL A 52 -7.91 -4.92 -9.14
CA VAL A 52 -8.13 -6.33 -8.78
C VAL A 52 -8.28 -7.22 -10.01
N ILE A 53 -7.88 -8.50 -9.92
CA ILE A 53 -8.21 -9.54 -10.89
C ILE A 53 -9.31 -10.42 -10.30
N ALA A 54 -10.49 -10.45 -10.93
CA ALA A 54 -11.62 -11.18 -10.40
C ALA A 54 -12.59 -11.68 -11.49
N SER A 55 -13.42 -12.67 -11.13
CA SER A 55 -14.66 -12.95 -11.87
C SER A 55 -15.74 -11.93 -11.46
N PRO A 56 -16.79 -11.70 -12.27
CA PRO A 56 -17.86 -10.75 -11.91
C PRO A 56 -18.52 -11.07 -10.56
N ALA A 57 -18.73 -12.35 -10.24
CA ALA A 57 -19.28 -12.76 -8.95
C ALA A 57 -18.32 -12.48 -7.78
N ARG A 58 -17.01 -12.73 -7.96
CA ARG A 58 -16.00 -12.41 -6.95
C ARG A 58 -15.87 -10.89 -6.76
N LEU A 59 -15.91 -10.11 -7.85
CA LEU A 59 -15.88 -8.65 -7.82
C LEU A 59 -17.00 -8.07 -6.95
N ARG A 60 -18.25 -8.52 -7.14
CA ARG A 60 -19.38 -8.08 -6.31
C ARG A 60 -19.19 -8.40 -4.82
N ARG A 61 -18.68 -9.59 -4.50
CA ARG A 61 -18.36 -9.97 -3.11
C ARG A 61 -17.25 -9.09 -2.52
N LEU A 62 -16.20 -8.83 -3.28
CA LEU A 62 -15.10 -7.94 -2.89
C LEU A 62 -15.64 -6.54 -2.61
N GLN A 63 -16.45 -5.98 -3.51
CA GLN A 63 -17.06 -4.66 -3.34
C GLN A 63 -17.86 -4.58 -2.04
N GLY A 64 -18.78 -5.51 -1.79
CA GLY A 64 -19.59 -5.49 -0.57
C GLY A 64 -18.75 -5.61 0.70
N ALA A 65 -17.80 -6.56 0.72
CA ALA A 65 -16.93 -6.78 1.89
C ALA A 65 -15.99 -5.60 2.15
N LEU A 66 -15.38 -5.03 1.10
CA LEU A 66 -14.49 -3.89 1.19
C LEU A 66 -15.24 -2.61 1.56
N SER A 67 -16.39 -2.33 0.96
CA SER A 67 -17.23 -1.18 1.36
C SER A 67 -17.59 -1.24 2.84
N LYS A 68 -17.96 -2.41 3.37
CA LYS A 68 -18.23 -2.59 4.80
C LYS A 68 -16.99 -2.33 5.66
N VAL A 69 -15.85 -2.87 5.25
CA VAL A 69 -14.58 -2.73 5.96
C VAL A 69 -14.08 -1.28 6.00
N LEU A 70 -14.23 -0.56 4.88
CA LEU A 70 -13.82 0.83 4.73
C LEU A 70 -14.69 1.74 5.59
N ASN A 71 -16.02 1.66 5.47
CA ASN A 71 -16.95 2.47 6.27
C ASN A 71 -16.80 2.23 7.78
N ASN A 72 -16.47 1.00 8.20
CA ASN A 72 -16.23 0.70 9.62
C ASN A 72 -14.91 1.27 10.17
N ARG A 73 -14.02 1.76 9.31
CA ARG A 73 -12.67 2.22 9.68
C ARG A 73 -12.39 3.67 9.29
N SER A 74 -13.31 4.32 8.59
CA SER A 74 -13.17 5.70 8.16
C SER A 74 -13.84 6.66 9.11
N ALA A 75 -13.29 7.86 9.20
CA ALA A 75 -13.93 8.97 9.91
C ALA A 75 -15.13 9.56 9.14
N ALA A 76 -15.18 9.35 7.81
CA ALA A 76 -16.23 9.83 6.92
C ALA A 76 -16.85 8.68 6.10
N PRO A 77 -18.15 8.76 5.75
CA PRO A 77 -18.81 7.74 4.95
C PRO A 77 -18.33 7.75 3.51
N PHE A 78 -18.16 6.55 2.94
CA PHE A 78 -17.84 6.37 1.53
C PHE A 78 -19.09 6.34 0.66
N SER A 79 -19.02 6.99 -0.49
CA SER A 79 -19.98 6.77 -1.59
C SER A 79 -19.85 5.35 -2.16
N PRO A 80 -20.88 4.86 -2.89
CA PRO A 80 -20.76 3.61 -3.64
C PRO A 80 -19.50 3.60 -4.53
N PRO A 81 -18.78 2.46 -4.64
CA PRO A 81 -17.56 2.41 -5.42
C PRO A 81 -17.81 2.67 -6.90
N PHE A 82 -16.95 3.48 -7.51
CA PHE A 82 -16.83 3.54 -8.95
C PHE A 82 -15.99 2.36 -9.46
N VAL A 83 -16.44 1.69 -10.52
CA VAL A 83 -15.85 0.45 -11.01
C VAL A 83 -15.67 0.54 -12.51
N LYS A 84 -14.45 0.34 -12.99
CA LYS A 84 -14.11 0.36 -14.40
C LYS A 84 -13.31 -0.88 -14.79
N GLU A 85 -13.68 -1.53 -15.89
CA GLU A 85 -12.89 -2.62 -16.44
C GLU A 85 -11.58 -2.09 -17.05
N VAL A 86 -10.47 -2.78 -16.76
CA VAL A 86 -9.15 -2.48 -17.33
C VAL A 86 -8.95 -3.36 -18.56
N VAL A 87 -9.38 -2.87 -19.71
CA VAL A 87 -9.45 -3.64 -20.96
C VAL A 87 -8.10 -3.71 -21.68
N THR A 88 -7.22 -2.72 -21.50
CA THR A 88 -5.98 -2.61 -22.26
C THR A 88 -4.75 -2.63 -21.36
N ARG A 89 -3.64 -3.13 -21.92
CA ARG A 89 -2.32 -3.06 -21.28
C ARG A 89 -1.88 -1.63 -21.01
N SER A 90 -2.15 -0.71 -21.93
CA SER A 90 -1.81 0.71 -21.75
C SER A 90 -2.54 1.31 -20.53
N HIS A 91 -3.84 1.01 -20.37
CA HIS A 91 -4.60 1.43 -19.20
C HIS A 91 -4.03 0.82 -17.91
N MET A 92 -3.69 -0.48 -17.90
CA MET A 92 -3.04 -1.10 -16.74
C MET A 92 -1.69 -0.45 -16.40
N ASN A 93 -0.88 -0.11 -17.41
CA ASN A 93 0.40 0.57 -17.21
C ASN A 93 0.22 1.98 -16.63
N ALA A 94 -0.76 2.73 -17.13
CA ALA A 94 -1.10 4.04 -16.58
C ALA A 94 -1.57 3.95 -15.12
N LEU A 95 -2.31 2.90 -14.77
CA LEU A 95 -2.77 2.67 -13.39
C LEU A 95 -1.63 2.43 -12.40
N VAL A 96 -0.51 1.84 -12.82
CA VAL A 96 0.68 1.70 -11.96
C VAL A 96 1.19 3.08 -11.56
N GLY A 97 1.50 3.94 -12.53
CA GLY A 97 1.97 5.30 -12.27
C GLY A 97 0.94 6.12 -11.48
N TYR A 98 -0.35 5.97 -11.83
CA TYR A 98 -1.44 6.66 -11.14
C TYR A 98 -1.55 6.26 -9.67
N CYS A 99 -1.53 4.98 -9.33
CA CYS A 99 -1.61 4.54 -7.92
C CYS A 99 -0.37 4.96 -7.12
N LEU A 100 0.82 4.86 -7.71
CA LEU A 100 2.08 5.21 -7.03
C LEU A 100 2.26 6.71 -6.82
N ASN A 101 1.63 7.56 -7.67
CA ASN A 101 1.72 9.02 -7.56
C ASN A 101 0.57 9.66 -6.78
N GLN A 102 -0.40 8.90 -6.24
CA GLN A 102 -1.55 9.48 -5.54
C GLN A 102 -1.16 10.43 -4.40
N PHE A 103 -0.16 10.06 -3.60
CA PHE A 103 0.29 10.89 -2.47
C PHE A 103 0.84 12.25 -2.93
N ALA A 104 1.60 12.27 -4.02
CA ALA A 104 2.11 13.51 -4.60
C ALA A 104 0.98 14.33 -5.27
N HIS A 105 0.06 13.67 -5.97
CA HIS A 105 -1.08 14.36 -6.59
C HIS A 105 -2.02 15.02 -5.56
N HIS A 106 -2.11 14.45 -4.36
CA HIS A 106 -2.91 14.97 -3.26
C HIS A 106 -2.14 15.93 -2.33
N GLY A 107 -0.87 16.23 -2.62
CA GLY A 107 -0.06 17.11 -1.77
C GLY A 107 0.12 16.58 -0.34
N LEU A 108 0.06 15.26 -0.14
CA LEU A 108 0.16 14.67 1.19
C LEU A 108 1.59 14.77 1.71
N ALA A 109 1.73 14.95 3.03
CA ALA A 109 3.04 15.08 3.68
C ALA A 109 3.90 13.80 3.60
N ASP A 110 3.28 12.64 3.41
CA ASP A 110 3.99 11.36 3.35
C ASP A 110 4.74 11.18 2.02
N ASP A 111 5.92 10.56 2.06
CA ASP A 111 6.66 10.16 0.86
C ASP A 111 5.97 8.95 0.20
N PRO A 112 5.62 9.00 -1.11
CA PRO A 112 4.92 7.90 -1.79
C PRO A 112 5.63 6.55 -1.73
N ALA A 113 6.95 6.53 -1.55
CA ALA A 113 7.72 5.30 -1.47
C ALA A 113 7.63 4.62 -0.09
N THR A 114 7.48 5.40 0.99
CA THR A 114 7.41 4.87 2.35
C THR A 114 6.00 4.88 2.94
N ALA A 115 5.08 5.67 2.38
CA ALA A 115 3.72 5.83 2.86
C ALA A 115 2.99 4.49 2.98
N THR A 116 2.30 4.27 4.10
CA THR A 116 1.58 3.01 4.31
C THR A 116 0.53 2.76 3.24
N GLY A 117 -0.17 3.81 2.81
CA GLY A 117 -1.22 3.70 1.81
C GLY A 117 -0.74 3.44 0.39
N SER A 118 0.57 3.52 0.12
CA SER A 118 1.14 3.22 -1.20
C SER A 118 1.45 1.72 -1.32
N CYS A 119 1.19 1.12 -2.48
CA CYS A 119 1.58 -0.25 -2.79
C CYS A 119 3.05 -0.42 -3.20
N PHE A 120 3.84 0.68 -3.25
CA PHE A 120 5.24 0.64 -3.68
C PHE A 120 6.07 -0.36 -2.87
N ALA A 121 5.99 -0.29 -1.54
CA ALA A 121 6.75 -1.16 -0.65
C ALA A 121 6.42 -2.65 -0.87
N ASP A 122 5.17 -2.99 -1.17
CA ASP A 122 4.77 -4.37 -1.45
C ASP A 122 5.28 -4.83 -2.83
N LEU A 123 5.24 -3.94 -3.85
CA LEU A 123 5.73 -4.24 -5.20
C LEU A 123 7.22 -4.56 -5.21
N ILE A 124 8.04 -3.81 -4.47
CA ILE A 124 9.49 -4.05 -4.43
C ILE A 124 9.91 -5.13 -3.42
N GLY A 125 8.96 -5.66 -2.65
CA GLY A 125 9.19 -6.66 -1.61
C GLY A 125 9.75 -6.11 -0.30
N ALA A 126 9.61 -4.82 -0.03
CA ALA A 126 9.98 -4.16 1.23
C ALA A 126 8.84 -4.17 2.28
N ARG A 127 7.70 -4.78 1.97
CA ARG A 127 6.60 -5.05 2.91
C ARG A 127 5.96 -6.40 2.57
N ARG A 128 5.65 -7.20 3.59
CA ARG A 128 5.04 -8.53 3.48
C ARG A 128 3.89 -8.68 4.46
N LEU A 129 2.70 -8.30 4.02
CA LEU A 129 1.50 -8.48 4.84
C LEU A 129 0.93 -9.90 4.68
N PRO A 130 0.57 -10.59 5.77
CA PRO A 130 -0.09 -11.89 5.68
C PRO A 130 -1.34 -11.84 4.78
N GLY A 131 -1.38 -12.71 3.78
CA GLY A 131 -2.49 -12.84 2.83
C GLY A 131 -2.45 -11.87 1.63
N LEU A 132 -1.66 -10.79 1.69
CA LEU A 132 -1.48 -9.90 0.55
C LEU A 132 -0.40 -10.43 -0.38
N SER A 133 -0.72 -10.50 -1.66
CA SER A 133 0.25 -10.72 -2.74
C SER A 133 -0.23 -9.91 -3.92
N LEU A 134 0.68 -9.18 -4.56
CA LEU A 134 0.36 -8.35 -5.72
C LEU A 134 0.77 -9.11 -6.99
N PRO A 135 -0.15 -9.82 -7.68
CA PRO A 135 0.18 -10.58 -8.90
C PRO A 135 0.27 -9.62 -10.10
N ILE A 136 1.13 -8.60 -10.00
CA ILE A 136 1.31 -7.58 -11.04
C ILE A 136 1.78 -8.19 -12.35
N SER A 137 2.57 -9.26 -12.33
CA SER A 137 2.99 -9.99 -13.53
C SER A 137 1.82 -10.73 -14.20
N THR A 138 0.76 -11.08 -13.47
CA THR A 138 -0.46 -11.64 -14.07
C THR A 138 -1.26 -10.56 -14.80
N ALA A 139 -1.39 -9.37 -14.21
CA ALA A 139 -2.11 -8.25 -14.83
C ALA A 139 -1.31 -7.53 -15.93
N LEU A 140 0.02 -7.49 -15.78
CA LEU A 140 0.95 -6.75 -16.63
C LEU A 140 2.24 -7.57 -16.83
N PRO A 141 2.26 -8.58 -17.74
CA PRO A 141 3.36 -9.55 -17.85
C PRO A 141 4.75 -9.00 -18.16
N ARG A 142 4.85 -7.78 -18.68
CA ARG A 142 6.12 -7.12 -18.97
C ARG A 142 6.44 -5.98 -17.99
N PHE A 143 5.74 -5.90 -16.87
CA PHE A 143 6.04 -4.96 -15.81
C PHE A 143 7.50 -5.10 -15.36
N ARG A 144 8.19 -3.98 -15.20
CA ARG A 144 9.55 -3.94 -14.66
C ARG A 144 9.54 -3.13 -13.37
N LEU A 145 10.25 -3.61 -12.35
CA LEU A 145 10.34 -2.91 -11.07
C LEU A 145 10.90 -1.49 -11.22
N ARG A 146 11.81 -1.26 -12.17
CA ARG A 146 12.33 0.08 -12.50
C ARG A 146 11.21 1.10 -12.77
N ASP A 147 10.11 0.66 -13.37
CA ASP A 147 8.99 1.54 -13.72
C ASP A 147 8.29 2.03 -12.43
N ALA A 148 8.27 1.19 -11.37
CA ALA A 148 7.79 1.60 -10.06
C ALA A 148 8.77 2.53 -9.34
N TYR A 149 10.09 2.27 -9.43
CA TYR A 149 11.12 3.16 -8.86
C TYR A 149 11.09 4.55 -9.48
N GLU A 150 10.94 4.63 -10.81
CA GLU A 150 10.78 5.88 -11.55
C GLU A 150 9.51 6.62 -11.11
N ALA A 151 8.38 5.91 -11.00
CA ALA A 151 7.11 6.49 -10.58
C ALA A 151 7.17 7.16 -9.20
N VAL A 152 7.96 6.63 -8.26
CA VAL A 152 8.16 7.25 -6.93
C VAL A 152 9.44 8.08 -6.83
N ARG A 153 10.17 8.29 -7.93
CA ARG A 153 11.42 9.08 -7.99
C ARG A 153 12.51 8.61 -7.02
N LEU A 154 12.75 7.30 -6.97
CA LEU A 154 13.81 6.70 -6.13
C LEU A 154 15.12 6.39 -6.88
N GLY A 155 15.19 6.65 -8.19
CA GLY A 155 16.38 6.36 -8.98
C GLY A 155 16.58 4.85 -9.17
N ASP A 156 17.75 4.35 -8.78
CA ASP A 156 18.16 2.96 -8.96
C ASP A 156 17.43 1.97 -8.04
N GLU A 157 17.51 0.67 -8.37
CA GLU A 157 16.97 -0.37 -7.51
C GLU A 157 17.73 -0.43 -6.17
N LEU A 158 16.96 -0.50 -5.08
CA LEU A 158 17.50 -0.59 -3.73
C LEU A 158 18.14 -1.94 -3.45
N GLY A 159 19.35 -1.90 -2.90
CA GLY A 159 19.99 -3.03 -2.25
C GLY A 159 19.31 -3.44 -0.93
N LEU A 160 19.91 -4.42 -0.27
CA LEU A 160 19.51 -4.86 1.07
C LEU A 160 20.43 -4.23 2.10
N ALA A 161 19.87 -3.81 3.24
CA ALA A 161 20.66 -3.28 4.32
C ALA A 161 21.60 -4.35 4.90
N ASP A 162 22.85 -3.98 5.16
CA ASP A 162 23.82 -4.82 5.84
C ASP A 162 23.63 -4.81 7.37
N ASP A 163 24.40 -5.63 8.08
CA ASP A 163 24.31 -5.75 9.54
C ASP A 163 24.75 -4.49 10.28
N ALA A 164 25.67 -3.69 9.70
CA ALA A 164 26.10 -2.43 10.28
C ALA A 164 24.99 -1.37 10.17
N GLU A 165 24.26 -1.34 9.06
CA GLU A 165 23.07 -0.52 8.86
C GLU A 165 21.97 -0.88 9.85
N LEU A 166 21.67 -2.16 10.02
CA LEU A 166 20.71 -2.63 11.03
C LEU A 166 21.15 -2.22 12.45
N ARG A 167 22.45 -2.36 12.75
CA ARG A 167 23.01 -1.96 14.04
C ARG A 167 22.87 -0.46 14.31
N ARG A 168 23.08 0.39 13.30
CA ARG A 168 22.94 1.86 13.41
C ARG A 168 21.51 2.31 13.75
N LEU A 169 20.49 1.55 13.38
CA LEU A 169 19.10 1.86 13.74
C LEU A 169 18.82 1.72 15.24
N GLY A 170 19.52 0.81 15.91
CA GLY A 170 19.21 0.39 17.27
C GLY A 170 18.05 -0.61 17.35
N ALA A 171 17.97 -1.33 18.48
CA ALA A 171 17.04 -2.44 18.67
C ALA A 171 15.56 -2.02 18.62
N ALA A 172 15.21 -0.89 19.23
CA ALA A 172 13.84 -0.38 19.27
C ALA A 172 13.31 -0.06 17.85
N ARG A 173 14.08 0.70 17.06
CA ARG A 173 13.67 1.06 15.70
C ARG A 173 13.64 -0.15 14.78
N LEU A 174 14.57 -1.09 14.93
CA LEU A 174 14.53 -2.36 14.20
C LEU A 174 13.22 -3.13 14.48
N ALA A 175 12.80 -3.23 15.75
CA ALA A 175 11.57 -3.90 16.12
C ALA A 175 10.32 -3.21 15.52
N GLU A 176 10.26 -1.88 15.52
CA GLU A 176 9.19 -1.12 14.87
C GLU A 176 9.14 -1.38 13.35
N LEU A 177 10.29 -1.38 12.68
CA LEU A 177 10.37 -1.64 11.24
C LEU A 177 9.94 -3.05 10.88
N VAL A 178 10.29 -4.05 11.69
CA VAL A 178 9.78 -5.41 11.52
C VAL A 178 8.26 -5.43 11.67
N ALA A 179 7.72 -4.70 12.67
CA ALA A 179 6.28 -4.63 12.88
C ALA A 179 5.55 -4.01 11.67
N GLU A 180 6.07 -2.91 11.14
CA GLU A 180 5.56 -2.22 9.94
C GLU A 180 5.64 -3.10 8.69
N THR A 181 6.79 -3.75 8.49
CA THR A 181 7.07 -4.62 7.33
C THR A 181 6.13 -5.82 7.28
N LEU A 182 5.84 -6.42 8.45
CA LEU A 182 5.03 -7.63 8.55
C LEU A 182 3.56 -7.36 8.93
N GLY A 183 3.19 -6.07 9.03
CA GLY A 183 1.81 -5.67 9.32
C GLY A 183 1.31 -6.03 10.70
N VAL A 184 2.18 -6.20 11.68
CA VAL A 184 1.77 -6.40 13.07
C VAL A 184 1.62 -5.05 13.78
N GLY A 185 0.81 -5.01 14.83
CA GLY A 185 0.64 -3.78 15.61
C GLY A 185 1.91 -3.41 16.38
N PRO A 186 2.04 -2.13 16.81
CA PRO A 186 3.16 -1.71 17.65
C PRO A 186 3.22 -2.56 18.93
N GLY A 187 4.44 -2.77 19.45
CA GLY A 187 4.68 -3.48 20.70
C GLY A 187 4.38 -4.98 20.68
N PHE A 188 4.12 -5.59 19.51
CA PHE A 188 3.93 -7.04 19.36
C PHE A 188 2.87 -7.63 20.30
N ALA A 189 1.78 -6.91 20.57
CA ALA A 189 0.78 -7.36 21.55
C ALA A 189 0.13 -8.70 21.16
N GLY A 190 0.04 -9.62 22.14
CA GLY A 190 -0.62 -10.92 22.02
C GLY A 190 0.25 -12.06 21.47
N ASN A 191 -0.40 -13.20 21.21
CA ASN A 191 0.25 -14.49 20.85
C ASN A 191 -0.22 -15.05 19.49
N LYS A 192 -0.76 -14.20 18.61
CA LYS A 192 -1.18 -14.64 17.26
C LYS A 192 0.04 -15.08 16.45
N ALA A 193 -0.15 -16.04 15.55
CA ALA A 193 0.94 -16.61 14.74
C ALA A 193 1.80 -15.54 14.04
N GLY A 194 1.18 -14.52 13.41
CA GLY A 194 1.92 -13.43 12.77
C GLY A 194 2.75 -12.57 13.72
N VAL A 195 2.30 -12.39 14.97
CA VAL A 195 3.06 -11.67 16.01
C VAL A 195 4.26 -12.50 16.47
N ALA A 196 4.06 -13.81 16.66
CA ALA A 196 5.15 -14.72 17.01
C ALA A 196 6.21 -14.80 15.90
N GLU A 197 5.79 -14.80 14.64
CA GLU A 197 6.71 -14.76 13.49
C GLU A 197 7.48 -13.44 13.44
N ALA A 198 6.79 -12.30 13.58
CA ALA A 198 7.44 -10.99 13.56
C ALA A 198 8.46 -10.83 14.71
N ARG A 199 8.16 -11.34 15.92
CA ARG A 199 9.15 -11.39 17.02
C ARG A 199 10.36 -12.25 16.66
N ARG A 200 10.16 -13.36 15.95
CA ARG A 200 11.24 -14.25 15.52
C ARG A 200 12.15 -13.57 14.50
N VAL A 201 11.56 -12.92 13.49
CA VAL A 201 12.26 -12.12 12.49
C VAL A 201 13.10 -11.02 13.16
N ALA A 202 12.50 -10.27 14.08
CA ALA A 202 13.20 -9.20 14.81
C ALA A 202 14.35 -9.74 15.68
N ALA A 203 14.12 -10.80 16.44
CA ALA A 203 15.17 -11.42 17.27
C ALA A 203 16.31 -11.97 16.42
N ARG A 204 16.01 -12.58 15.27
CA ARG A 204 17.02 -13.10 14.33
C ARG A 204 17.87 -11.97 13.74
N LEU A 205 17.25 -10.96 13.13
CA LEU A 205 17.96 -9.82 12.56
C LEU A 205 18.81 -9.09 13.60
N ALA A 206 18.30 -8.95 14.82
CA ALA A 206 19.04 -8.32 15.90
C ALA A 206 20.29 -9.15 16.31
N LEU A 207 20.15 -10.47 16.43
CA LEU A 207 21.30 -11.33 16.73
C LEU A 207 22.36 -11.26 15.62
N ASP A 208 21.95 -11.34 14.37
CA ASP A 208 22.83 -11.28 13.20
C ASP A 208 23.57 -9.90 13.14
N ALA A 209 22.88 -8.81 13.49
CA ALA A 209 23.48 -7.46 13.61
C ALA A 209 24.33 -7.25 14.90
N GLY A 210 24.51 -8.29 15.70
CA GLY A 210 25.35 -8.29 16.90
C GLY A 210 24.76 -7.56 18.11
N PHE A 211 23.42 -7.46 18.20
CA PHE A 211 22.74 -7.02 19.42
C PHE A 211 22.74 -8.16 20.46
N ARG A 212 22.75 -7.80 21.75
CA ARG A 212 22.55 -8.80 22.80
C ARG A 212 21.07 -9.15 22.90
N PRO A 213 20.68 -10.38 23.27
CA PRO A 213 19.27 -10.77 23.40
C PRO A 213 18.46 -9.86 24.33
N ARG A 214 19.10 -9.29 25.35
CA ARG A 214 18.48 -8.32 26.27
C ARG A 214 18.10 -7.00 25.59
N ASP A 215 18.89 -6.55 24.62
CA ASP A 215 18.72 -5.23 23.97
C ASP A 215 17.47 -5.23 23.08
N ILE A 216 17.11 -6.39 22.49
CA ILE A 216 15.91 -6.56 21.66
C ILE A 216 14.70 -7.09 22.46
N ALA A 217 14.90 -7.67 23.64
CA ALA A 217 13.82 -8.27 24.42
C ALA A 217 12.77 -7.24 24.89
N GLU A 218 13.22 -6.06 25.33
CA GLU A 218 12.37 -4.96 25.78
C GLU A 218 11.44 -4.44 24.65
N PRO A 219 11.94 -4.04 23.47
CA PRO A 219 11.07 -3.64 22.34
C PRO A 219 10.07 -4.71 21.89
N LEU A 220 10.38 -6.00 22.10
CA LEU A 220 9.51 -7.12 21.74
C LEU A 220 8.49 -7.49 22.84
N GLY A 221 8.63 -6.90 24.03
CA GLY A 221 7.80 -7.20 25.20
C GLY A 221 7.98 -8.63 25.71
N ILE A 222 9.20 -9.17 25.68
CA ILE A 222 9.52 -10.54 26.10
C ILE A 222 10.79 -10.58 26.97
N THR A 223 11.16 -11.76 27.48
CA THR A 223 12.40 -11.93 28.24
C THR A 223 13.62 -12.13 27.33
N ALA A 224 14.83 -11.85 27.83
CA ALA A 224 16.08 -12.10 27.10
C ALA A 224 16.26 -13.58 26.70
N ILE A 225 15.85 -14.51 27.56
CA ILE A 225 15.86 -15.96 27.26
C ILE A 225 14.90 -16.28 26.11
N ALA A 226 13.69 -15.72 26.13
CA ALA A 226 12.72 -15.92 25.05
C ALA A 226 13.24 -15.35 23.72
N SER A 227 13.85 -14.17 23.75
CA SER A 227 14.50 -13.55 22.59
C SER A 227 15.58 -14.46 21.99
N ALA A 228 16.52 -14.95 22.81
CA ALA A 228 17.56 -15.88 22.37
C ALA A 228 16.98 -17.17 21.76
N ARG A 229 15.95 -17.74 22.39
CA ARG A 229 15.25 -18.93 21.87
C ARG A 229 14.53 -18.66 20.55
N LEU A 230 14.00 -17.46 20.34
CA LEU A 230 13.37 -17.08 19.08
C LEU A 230 14.41 -16.92 17.97
N ALA A 231 15.54 -16.27 18.23
CA ALA A 231 16.61 -16.08 17.24
C ALA A 231 17.22 -17.40 16.73
N ALA A 232 17.20 -18.46 17.55
CA ALA A 232 17.66 -19.80 17.17
C ALA A 232 16.66 -20.59 16.29
N ARG A 233 15.42 -20.13 16.16
CA ARG A 233 14.40 -20.81 15.34
C ARG A 233 14.54 -20.41 13.86
N PRO A 234 14.18 -21.30 12.92
CA PRO A 234 14.10 -20.96 11.51
C PRO A 234 13.15 -19.77 11.25
N VAL A 235 13.58 -18.89 10.36
CA VAL A 235 12.83 -17.73 9.85
C VAL A 235 12.82 -17.83 8.33
N GLU A 236 11.71 -17.42 7.71
CA GLU A 236 11.61 -17.34 6.25
C GLU A 236 12.56 -16.25 5.71
N GLU A 237 13.46 -16.63 4.80
CA GLU A 237 14.46 -15.71 4.22
C GLU A 237 13.81 -14.49 3.56
N ALA A 238 12.63 -14.66 2.97
CA ALA A 238 11.91 -13.56 2.34
C ALA A 238 11.42 -12.50 3.36
N ASP A 239 11.21 -12.85 4.64
CA ASP A 239 10.88 -11.87 5.69
C ASP A 239 12.12 -11.07 6.11
N LEU A 240 13.26 -11.74 6.26
CA LEU A 240 14.54 -11.09 6.54
C LEU A 240 14.90 -10.09 5.43
N ARG A 241 14.80 -10.52 4.16
CA ARG A 241 15.03 -9.66 2.99
C ARG A 241 14.07 -8.47 2.93
N ALA A 242 12.79 -8.68 3.24
CA ALA A 242 11.81 -7.59 3.22
C ALA A 242 12.15 -6.49 4.22
N VAL A 243 12.54 -6.86 5.44
CA VAL A 243 12.93 -5.90 6.48
C VAL A 243 14.21 -5.16 6.07
N ARG A 244 15.23 -5.87 5.59
CA ARG A 244 16.47 -5.24 5.10
C ARG A 244 16.21 -4.27 3.94
N LYS A 245 15.31 -4.62 3.02
CA LYS A 245 14.91 -3.72 1.91
C LYS A 245 14.08 -2.54 2.41
N ARG A 246 13.30 -2.71 3.48
CA ARG A 246 12.57 -1.60 4.12
C ARG A 246 13.51 -0.59 4.76
N VAL A 247 14.62 -1.04 5.34
CA VAL A 247 15.65 -0.16 5.91
C VAL A 247 16.28 0.71 4.83
N THR A 248 16.74 0.11 3.72
CA THR A 248 17.32 0.88 2.59
C THR A 248 16.31 1.82 1.96
N LEU A 249 15.05 1.40 1.82
CA LEU A 249 13.95 2.22 1.33
C LEU A 249 13.74 3.49 2.18
N ILE A 250 13.74 3.35 3.51
CA ILE A 250 13.54 4.49 4.41
C ILE A 250 14.74 5.43 4.37
N ALA A 251 15.96 4.90 4.34
CA ALA A 251 17.18 5.70 4.21
C ALA A 251 17.19 6.50 2.89
N ALA A 252 16.85 5.85 1.77
CA ALA A 252 16.77 6.50 0.46
C ALA A 252 15.66 7.55 0.40
N ALA A 253 14.51 7.32 1.05
CA ALA A 253 13.46 8.30 1.16
C ALA A 253 13.87 9.52 2.00
N ALA A 254 14.52 9.30 3.15
CA ALA A 254 14.99 10.38 4.03
C ALA A 254 16.07 11.26 3.38
N GLY A 255 16.89 10.70 2.49
CA GLY A 255 17.91 11.45 1.73
C GLY A 255 17.34 12.36 0.63
N ARG A 256 16.06 12.22 0.27
CA ARG A 256 15.43 13.09 -0.72
C ARG A 256 15.06 14.41 -0.05
N VAL A 257 15.82 15.46 -0.36
CA VAL A 257 15.39 16.83 -0.09
C VAL A 257 14.04 17.00 -0.78
N ARG A 258 12.97 17.12 0.00
CA ARG A 258 11.67 17.51 -0.53
C ARG A 258 11.85 18.91 -1.09
N ALA A 259 11.84 19.04 -2.42
CA ALA A 259 11.70 20.36 -3.02
C ALA A 259 10.49 21.01 -2.34
N PRO A 260 10.61 22.23 -1.79
CA PRO A 260 9.48 22.90 -1.15
C PRO A 260 8.36 22.91 -2.17
N GLU A 261 7.32 22.14 -1.89
CA GLU A 261 6.15 22.10 -2.73
C GLU A 261 5.59 23.51 -2.65
N VAL A 262 5.52 24.19 -3.79
CA VAL A 262 4.85 25.49 -3.87
C VAL A 262 3.39 25.15 -3.58
N VAL A 263 3.00 25.22 -2.30
CA VAL A 263 1.63 25.09 -1.84
C VAL A 263 0.90 26.26 -2.48
N ARG A 264 0.36 26.02 -3.67
CA ARG A 264 -0.60 26.94 -4.24
C ARG A 264 -1.87 26.66 -3.45
N ASP A 265 -2.31 27.63 -2.64
CA ASP A 265 -3.64 27.68 -2.01
C ASP A 265 -4.72 27.71 -3.09
N VAL A 266 -4.83 26.64 -3.84
CA VAL A 266 -5.89 26.40 -4.78
C VAL A 266 -6.68 25.27 -4.17
N VAL A 267 -7.83 25.62 -3.60
CA VAL A 267 -8.95 24.69 -3.46
C VAL A 267 -9.29 24.23 -4.86
N ARG A 268 -8.55 23.24 -5.38
CA ARG A 268 -8.88 22.59 -6.63
C ARG A 268 -9.98 21.61 -6.27
N GLU A 269 -11.19 21.88 -6.74
CA GLU A 269 -12.08 20.78 -7.05
C GLU A 269 -11.25 19.78 -7.89
N PRO A 270 -11.04 18.55 -7.42
CA PRO A 270 -10.18 17.62 -8.12
C PRO A 270 -10.78 17.40 -9.50
N THR A 271 -10.03 17.77 -10.54
CA THR A 271 -10.42 17.49 -11.92
C THR A 271 -10.69 15.99 -11.99
N PRO A 272 -11.90 15.55 -12.38
CA PRO A 272 -12.15 14.13 -12.54
C PRO A 272 -11.06 13.56 -13.46
N PRO A 273 -10.46 12.40 -13.14
CA PRO A 273 -9.35 11.85 -13.92
C PRO A 273 -9.65 11.95 -15.42
N PRO A 274 -8.68 12.28 -16.28
CA PRO A 274 -8.93 12.63 -17.68
C PRO A 274 -9.68 11.55 -18.47
N TYR A 275 -9.63 10.29 -18.03
CA TYR A 275 -10.39 9.17 -18.60
C TYR A 275 -11.86 9.08 -18.16
N LEU A 276 -12.32 9.92 -17.23
CA LEU A 276 -13.72 10.11 -16.84
C LEU A 276 -14.39 11.24 -17.64
N VAL A 277 -13.62 12.22 -18.11
CA VAL A 277 -14.14 13.37 -18.85
C VAL A 277 -14.62 12.95 -20.26
N THR A 278 -13.98 11.95 -20.86
CA THR A 278 -14.29 11.53 -22.24
C THR A 278 -15.62 10.77 -22.40
N GLU A 279 -16.21 10.22 -21.33
CA GLU A 279 -17.51 9.54 -21.41
C GLU A 279 -18.70 10.47 -21.14
N GLN A 280 -18.54 11.52 -20.32
CA GLN A 280 -19.62 12.48 -20.06
C GLN A 280 -19.95 13.35 -21.28
N VAL A 281 -18.97 13.64 -22.15
CA VAL A 281 -19.21 14.41 -23.38
C VAL A 281 -20.06 13.62 -24.40
N ARG A 282 -20.03 12.27 -24.38
CA ARG A 282 -20.80 11.46 -25.34
C ARG A 282 -22.25 11.18 -24.94
N LEU A 283 -22.64 11.43 -23.69
CA LEU A 283 -24.02 11.21 -23.23
C LEU A 283 -24.95 12.42 -23.47
N HIS A 284 -24.41 13.58 -23.84
CA HIS A 284 -25.19 14.78 -24.17
C HIS A 284 -25.35 15.05 -25.67
N GLU A 285 -24.78 14.22 -26.54
CA GLU A 285 -25.00 14.25 -28.00
C GLU A 285 -25.93 13.11 -28.45
N ALA A 286 -27.11 13.01 -27.83
CA ALA A 286 -28.19 12.26 -28.45
C ALA A 286 -28.76 13.12 -29.60
N PRO A 287 -28.73 12.67 -30.86
CA PRO A 287 -29.35 13.42 -31.95
C PRO A 287 -30.86 13.53 -31.69
N ALA A 288 -31.37 14.76 -31.71
CA ALA A 288 -32.80 15.03 -31.66
C ALA A 288 -33.50 14.20 -32.75
N LEU A 289 -34.31 13.23 -32.32
CA LEU A 289 -35.24 12.51 -33.19
C LEU A 289 -36.16 13.53 -33.84
N ARG A 290 -35.89 13.87 -35.11
CA ARG A 290 -36.84 14.59 -35.96
C ARG A 290 -38.05 13.70 -36.17
N VAL A 291 -39.16 14.04 -35.52
CA VAL A 291 -40.48 13.53 -35.85
C VAL A 291 -40.84 14.07 -37.24
N VAL A 292 -40.75 13.21 -38.26
CA VAL A 292 -41.24 13.52 -39.60
C VAL A 292 -42.76 13.42 -39.56
N GLY A 293 -43.42 14.58 -39.56
CA GLY A 293 -44.86 14.67 -39.69
C GLY A 293 -45.32 14.19 -41.06
N GLN A 294 -46.30 13.27 -41.05
CA GLN A 294 -47.07 12.87 -42.21
C GLN A 294 -47.91 14.06 -42.72
N ARG A 295 -47.87 14.28 -44.03
CA ARG A 295 -48.96 14.84 -44.84
C ARG A 295 -49.00 14.09 -46.16
#